data_AF-A0A520EFB3-F1
#
_entry.id   AF-A0A520EFB3-F1
#
_cell.length_a   1.000
_cell.length_b   1.000
_cell.length_c   1.000
_cell.angle_alpha   90.00
_cell.angle_beta   90.00
_cell.angle_gamma   90.00
#
_symmetry.space_group_name_H-M   'P 1'
#
loop_
_entity.id
_entity.type
_entity.pdbx_description
1 polymer ?
#
loop_
_entity_poly.entity_id
_entity_poly.type
_entity_poly.pdbx_seq_one_letter_code
_entity_poly.pdbx_strand_id
1 'polypeptide(L)'
;MNTDRPPPSIPPVTEADLHAFVDGRLPAERQVEIAAYLAARPEDAQRLEAYRAHKRELHALFDPVLDEQPPQRLLKSARPRAVPQTPWYLQRLAAGIAIAVISGATGWGLRGGLPAGGDDAGRMAAAAPAERGLTLA
;
A
#
# COMPACT_ATOMS: atom_id res chain seq x y z
N MET A 1 0.29 39.00 -19.65
CA MET A 1 1.45 38.20 -20.06
C MET A 1 0.96 36.84 -20.53
N ASN A 2 1.05 36.56 -21.83
CA ASN A 2 0.74 35.26 -22.41
C ASN A 2 1.70 34.20 -21.88
N THR A 3 1.17 33.06 -21.46
CA THR A 3 1.93 31.83 -21.20
C THR A 3 2.02 31.07 -22.51
N ASP A 4 3.01 31.41 -23.34
CA ASP A 4 3.42 30.57 -24.47
C ASP A 4 3.98 29.27 -23.90
N ARG A 5 3.11 28.28 -23.71
CA ARG A 5 3.52 26.89 -23.53
C ARG A 5 4.07 26.45 -24.89
N PRO A 6 5.38 26.11 -25.00
CA PRO A 6 5.89 25.55 -26.25
C PRO A 6 5.05 24.32 -26.64
N PRO A 7 4.84 24.07 -27.95
CA PRO A 7 4.13 22.87 -28.43
C PRO A 7 4.79 21.62 -27.82
N PRO A 8 4.06 20.49 -27.66
CA PRO A 8 4.64 19.26 -27.12
C PRO A 8 5.87 18.89 -27.95
N SER A 9 7.06 19.20 -27.44
CA SER A 9 8.31 18.82 -28.06
C SER A 9 8.36 17.31 -27.93
N ILE A 10 8.12 16.62 -29.04
CA ILE A 10 8.23 15.15 -29.10
C ILE A 10 9.61 14.81 -28.56
N PRO A 11 9.71 14.09 -27.43
CA PRO A 11 11.00 13.80 -26.85
C PRO A 11 11.82 12.99 -27.86
N PRO A 12 13.12 13.30 -28.01
CA PRO A 12 14.00 12.61 -28.96
C PRO A 12 13.97 11.11 -28.69
N VAL A 13 14.05 10.31 -29.75
CA VAL A 13 14.13 8.84 -29.62
C VAL A 13 15.39 8.49 -28.83
N THR A 14 15.23 7.76 -27.74
CA THR A 14 16.32 7.35 -26.85
C THR A 14 16.68 5.87 -27.02
N GLU A 15 17.84 5.44 -26.51
CA GLU A 15 18.20 4.01 -26.48
C GLU A 15 17.19 3.18 -25.69
N ALA A 16 16.65 3.74 -24.60
CA ALA A 16 15.61 3.11 -23.81
C ALA A 16 14.33 2.88 -24.64
N ASP A 17 13.96 3.82 -25.50
CA ASP A 17 12.83 3.67 -26.42
C ASP A 17 13.07 2.54 -27.42
N LEU A 18 14.29 2.39 -27.95
CA LEU A 18 14.63 1.30 -28.87
C LEU A 18 14.55 -0.07 -28.19
N HIS A 19 15.06 -0.20 -26.96
CA HIS A 19 14.89 -1.45 -26.19
C HIS A 19 13.42 -1.71 -25.86
N ALA A 20 12.67 -0.70 -25.45
CA ALA A 20 11.23 -0.83 -25.18
C ALA A 20 10.45 -1.25 -26.45
N PHE A 21 10.89 -0.79 -27.63
CA PHE A 21 10.34 -1.21 -28.92
C PHE A 21 10.64 -2.69 -29.22
N VAL A 22 11.87 -3.18 -28.97
CA VAL A 22 12.21 -4.63 -29.07
C VAL A 22 11.41 -5.48 -28.07
N ASP A 23 11.11 -4.90 -26.91
CA ASP A 23 10.36 -5.57 -25.86
C ASP A 23 8.84 -5.47 -25.99
N GLY A 24 8.33 -4.74 -26.98
CA GLY A 24 6.88 -4.53 -27.17
C GLY A 24 6.24 -3.75 -26.00
N ARG A 25 7.03 -2.98 -25.25
CA ARG A 25 6.63 -2.25 -24.05
C ARG A 25 6.19 -0.80 -24.33
N LEU A 26 6.03 -0.43 -25.60
CA LEU A 26 5.64 0.91 -26.02
C LEU A 26 4.16 1.03 -26.38
N PRO A 27 3.50 2.16 -26.09
CA PRO A 27 2.19 2.48 -26.65
C PRO A 27 2.20 2.48 -28.18
N ALA A 28 1.07 2.14 -28.80
CA ALA A 28 0.96 2.02 -30.27
C ALA A 28 1.38 3.30 -31.01
N GLU A 29 1.02 4.46 -30.49
CA GLU A 29 1.39 5.77 -31.03
C GLU A 29 2.92 5.93 -31.12
N ARG A 30 3.64 5.60 -30.05
CA ARG A 30 5.10 5.69 -29.98
C ARG A 30 5.79 4.62 -30.84
N GLN A 31 5.16 3.45 -31.04
CA GLN A 31 5.68 2.44 -31.95
C GLN A 31 5.72 2.92 -33.40
N VAL A 32 4.68 3.63 -33.86
CA VAL A 32 4.62 4.20 -35.23
C VAL A 32 5.72 5.25 -35.42
N GLU A 33 5.93 6.11 -34.43
CA GLU A 33 6.99 7.12 -34.46
C GLU A 33 8.38 6.49 -34.55
N ILE A 34 8.66 5.46 -33.75
CA ILE A 34 9.95 4.76 -33.78
C ILE A 34 10.12 3.98 -35.08
N ALA A 35 9.07 3.38 -35.62
CA ALA A 35 9.13 2.73 -36.93
C ALA A 35 9.52 3.72 -38.03
N ALA A 36 8.95 4.93 -38.02
CA ALA A 36 9.33 6.00 -38.95
C ALA A 36 10.79 6.48 -38.72
N TYR A 37 11.22 6.59 -37.45
CA TYR A 37 12.60 6.93 -37.10
C TYR A 37 13.61 5.90 -37.62
N LEU A 38 13.30 4.60 -37.47
CA LEU A 38 14.14 3.50 -37.93
C LEU A 38 14.17 3.40 -39.45
N ALA A 39 13.06 3.71 -40.13
CA ALA A 39 13.03 3.78 -41.60
C ALA A 39 13.96 4.86 -42.15
N ALA A 40 14.14 5.96 -41.42
CA ALA A 40 15.08 7.03 -41.76
C ALA A 40 16.53 6.75 -41.34
N ARG A 41 16.80 5.71 -40.54
CA ARG A 41 18.12 5.37 -39.97
C ARG A 41 18.42 3.87 -40.08
N PRO A 42 18.94 3.41 -41.23
CA PRO A 42 19.21 1.99 -41.45
C PRO A 42 20.28 1.42 -40.51
N GLU A 43 21.22 2.23 -40.02
CA GLU A 43 22.24 1.80 -39.06
C GLU A 43 21.62 1.39 -37.71
N ASP A 44 20.69 2.19 -37.18
CA ASP A 44 19.98 1.86 -35.95
C ASP A 44 19.04 0.65 -36.14
N ALA A 45 18.43 0.51 -37.32
CA ALA A 45 17.64 -0.66 -37.66
C ALA A 45 18.48 -1.95 -37.67
N GLN A 46 19.71 -1.92 -38.19
CA GLN A 46 20.64 -3.05 -38.12
C GLN A 46 21.02 -3.39 -36.67
N ARG A 47 21.29 -2.36 -35.84
CA ARG A 47 21.57 -2.58 -34.41
C ARG A 47 20.39 -3.24 -33.70
N LEU A 48 19.17 -2.84 -34.04
CA LEU A 48 17.94 -3.42 -33.51
C LEU A 48 17.77 -4.91 -33.88
N GLU A 49 18.11 -5.29 -35.11
CA GLU A 49 18.09 -6.68 -35.55
C GLU A 49 19.09 -7.55 -34.78
N ALA A 50 20.27 -7.01 -34.44
CA ALA A 50 21.22 -7.70 -33.56
C ALA A 50 20.62 -7.93 -32.15
N TYR A 51 19.95 -6.93 -31.58
CA TYR A 51 19.25 -7.09 -30.30
C TYR A 51 18.13 -8.14 -30.37
N ARG A 52 17.35 -8.15 -31.45
CA ARG A 52 16.32 -9.18 -31.70
C ARG A 52 16.93 -10.57 -31.86
N ALA A 53 18.09 -10.69 -32.49
CA ALA A 53 18.80 -11.96 -32.61
C ALA A 53 19.23 -12.49 -31.23
N HIS A 54 19.87 -11.68 -30.40
CA HIS A 54 20.25 -12.07 -29.04
C HIS A 54 19.05 -12.47 -28.19
N LYS A 55 17.95 -11.70 -28.28
CA LYS A 55 16.71 -12.04 -27.58
C LYS A 55 16.17 -13.41 -28.00
N ARG A 56 16.16 -13.70 -29.31
CA ARG A 56 15.74 -15.01 -29.83
C ARG A 56 16.63 -16.15 -29.37
N GLU A 57 17.94 -15.95 -29.33
CA GLU A 57 18.89 -16.95 -28.84
C GLU A 57 18.69 -17.26 -27.35
N LEU A 58 18.50 -16.22 -26.53
CA LEU A 58 18.17 -16.38 -25.12
C LEU A 58 16.84 -17.12 -24.93
N HIS A 59 15.81 -16.76 -25.69
CA HIS A 59 14.55 -17.50 -25.67
C HIS A 59 14.76 -18.96 -26.04
N ALA A 60 15.46 -19.27 -27.14
CA ALA A 60 15.71 -20.65 -27.54
C ALA A 60 16.44 -21.47 -26.45
N LEU A 61 17.34 -20.84 -25.70
CA LEU A 61 18.05 -21.50 -24.60
C LEU A 61 17.16 -21.76 -23.37
N PHE A 62 16.25 -20.84 -23.05
CA PHE A 62 15.45 -20.87 -21.82
C PHE A 62 14.00 -21.33 -22.00
N ASP A 63 13.47 -21.37 -23.22
CA ASP A 63 12.11 -21.85 -23.51
C ASP A 63 11.88 -23.29 -22.99
N PRO A 64 12.84 -24.25 -23.08
CA PRO A 64 12.65 -25.58 -22.50
C PRO A 64 12.44 -25.58 -20.97
N VAL A 65 12.95 -24.57 -20.26
CA VAL A 65 12.78 -24.44 -18.81
C VAL A 65 11.33 -24.06 -18.46
N LEU A 66 10.60 -23.44 -19.38
CA LEU A 66 9.18 -23.09 -19.17
C LEU A 66 8.29 -24.33 -19.14
N ASP A 67 8.71 -25.42 -19.79
CA ASP A 67 7.98 -26.69 -19.82
C ASP A 67 8.26 -27.58 -18.59
N GLU A 68 9.27 -27.25 -17.80
CA GLU A 68 9.57 -27.98 -16.57
C GLU A 68 8.54 -27.70 -15.47
N GLN A 69 8.16 -28.74 -14.72
CA GLN A 69 7.29 -28.53 -13.57
C GLN A 69 7.99 -27.64 -12.52
N PRO A 70 7.36 -26.51 -12.12
CA PRO A 70 7.96 -25.62 -11.15
C PRO A 70 8.11 -26.33 -9.80
N PRO A 71 9.25 -26.14 -9.09
CA PRO A 71 9.48 -26.79 -7.81
C PRO A 71 8.41 -26.40 -6.79
N GLN A 72 8.00 -27.36 -5.94
CA GLN A 72 6.90 -27.19 -4.98
C GLN A 72 7.04 -25.97 -4.06
N ARG A 73 8.27 -25.52 -3.77
CA ARG A 73 8.53 -24.30 -2.98
C ARG A 73 7.95 -23.05 -3.65
N LEU A 74 8.04 -22.94 -4.98
CA LEU A 74 7.52 -21.81 -5.75
C LEU A 74 6.00 -21.88 -5.87
N LEU A 75 5.44 -23.09 -5.98
CA LEU A 75 4.00 -23.30 -5.96
C LEU A 75 3.36 -22.87 -4.63
N LYS A 76 4.05 -23.06 -3.50
CA LYS A 76 3.59 -22.58 -2.18
C LYS A 76 3.58 -21.06 -2.07
N SER A 77 4.56 -20.38 -2.67
CA SER A 77 4.62 -18.91 -2.69
C SER A 77 3.70 -18.28 -3.74
N ALA A 78 3.43 -18.99 -4.83
CA ALA A 78 2.51 -18.55 -5.88
C ALA A 78 1.04 -18.72 -5.49
N ARG A 79 0.75 -19.49 -4.43
CA ARG A 79 -0.61 -19.50 -3.86
C ARG A 79 -0.93 -18.09 -3.39
N PRO A 80 -2.00 -17.46 -3.91
CA PRO A 80 -2.46 -16.20 -3.36
C PRO A 80 -2.66 -16.44 -1.86
N ARG A 81 -1.96 -15.67 -1.04
CA ARG A 81 -2.20 -15.65 0.40
C ARG A 81 -3.69 -15.40 0.53
N ALA A 82 -4.45 -16.40 0.96
CA ALA A 82 -5.82 -16.21 1.39
C ALA A 82 -5.72 -15.33 2.63
N VAL A 83 -5.63 -14.01 2.43
CA VAL A 83 -5.89 -13.03 3.46
C VAL A 83 -7.38 -13.20 3.73
N PRO A 84 -7.77 -13.71 4.91
CA PRO A 84 -9.18 -13.76 5.25
C PRO A 84 -9.67 -12.32 5.16
N GLN A 85 -10.55 -12.06 4.19
CA GLN A 85 -11.18 -10.76 4.00
C GLN A 85 -12.27 -10.61 5.06
N THR A 86 -11.93 -10.80 6.34
CA THR A 86 -12.86 -10.47 7.41
C THR A 86 -13.11 -8.98 7.29
N PRO A 87 -14.30 -8.57 6.85
CA PRO A 87 -14.53 -7.18 6.56
C PRO A 87 -14.43 -6.40 7.86
N TRP A 88 -13.69 -5.29 7.82
CA TRP A 88 -13.31 -4.48 8.99
C TRP A 88 -14.51 -4.09 9.88
N TYR A 89 -15.71 -3.98 9.31
CA TYR A 89 -16.94 -3.68 10.04
C TYR A 89 -17.34 -4.79 11.01
N LEU A 90 -17.08 -6.06 10.70
CA LEU A 90 -17.36 -7.18 11.61
C LEU A 90 -16.43 -7.18 12.81
N GLN A 91 -15.16 -6.78 12.63
CA GLN A 91 -14.23 -6.61 13.74
C GLN A 91 -14.70 -5.50 14.69
N ARG A 92 -15.21 -4.39 14.13
CA ARG A 92 -15.79 -3.29 14.93
C ARG A 92 -17.07 -3.71 15.64
N LEU A 93 -17.94 -4.48 14.98
CA LEU A 93 -19.16 -5.01 15.60
C LEU A 93 -18.82 -5.94 16.76
N ALA A 94 -17.87 -6.87 16.56
CA ALA A 94 -17.42 -7.79 17.60
C ALA A 94 -16.78 -7.05 18.79
N ALA A 95 -15.92 -6.05 18.52
CA ALA A 95 -15.35 -5.21 19.56
C ALA A 95 -16.42 -4.41 20.32
N GLY A 96 -17.41 -3.85 19.60
CA GLY A 96 -18.54 -3.13 20.20
C GLY A 96 -19.39 -4.01 21.09
N ILE A 97 -19.72 -5.23 20.65
CA ILE A 97 -20.46 -6.22 21.45
C ILE A 97 -19.66 -6.61 22.69
N ALA A 98 -18.36 -6.88 22.55
CA ALA A 98 -17.51 -7.22 23.69
C ALA A 98 -17.48 -6.10 24.75
N ILE A 99 -17.30 -4.85 24.31
CA ILE A 99 -17.35 -3.68 25.19
C ILE A 99 -18.72 -3.55 25.86
N ALA A 100 -19.81 -3.71 25.10
CA ALA A 100 -21.17 -3.64 25.64
C ALA A 100 -21.45 -4.73 26.68
N VAL A 101 -20.99 -5.97 26.45
CA VAL A 101 -21.13 -7.09 27.40
C VAL A 101 -20.33 -6.82 28.66
N ILE A 102 -19.07 -6.39 28.55
CA ILE A 102 -18.22 -6.06 29.70
C ILE A 102 -18.84 -4.91 30.50
N SER A 103 -19.29 -3.87 29.81
CA SER A 103 -19.89 -2.68 30.45
C SER A 103 -21.23 -3.01 31.11
N GLY A 104 -22.07 -3.81 30.44
CA GLY A 104 -23.34 -4.29 30.96
C GLY A 104 -23.18 -5.22 32.16
N ALA A 105 -22.22 -6.15 32.13
CA ALA A 105 -21.91 -7.03 33.25
C ALA A 105 -21.37 -6.25 34.45
N THR A 106 -20.49 -5.27 34.21
CA THR A 106 -19.96 -4.37 35.26
C THR A 106 -21.10 -3.54 35.87
N GLY A 107 -21.95 -2.94 35.04
CA GLY A 107 -23.08 -2.12 35.48
C GLY A 107 -24.16 -2.90 36.22
N TRP A 108 -24.40 -4.16 35.86
CA TRP A 108 -25.33 -5.03 36.59
C TRP A 108 -24.72 -5.51 37.92
N GLY A 109 -23.44 -5.88 37.93
CA GLY A 109 -22.74 -6.29 39.15
C GLY A 109 -22.76 -5.21 40.23
N LEU A 110 -22.61 -3.95 39.85
CA LEU A 110 -22.70 -2.79 40.76
C LEU A 110 -24.12 -2.58 41.32
N ARG A 111 -25.16 -3.01 40.59
CA ARG A 111 -26.57 -2.90 41.01
C ARG A 111 -26.96 -3.95 42.07
N GLY A 112 -26.19 -5.03 42.19
CA GLY A 112 -26.41 -6.10 43.16
C GLY A 112 -25.58 -6.01 44.43
N GLY A 113 -24.67 -5.03 44.57
CA GLY A 113 -23.68 -5.08 45.65
C GLY A 113 -22.88 -3.81 45.94
N LEU A 114 -23.43 -2.61 45.74
CA LEU A 114 -22.88 -1.41 46.37
C LEU A 114 -23.86 -0.85 47.40
N PRO A 115 -23.60 -0.97 48.72
CA PRO A 115 -24.17 -0.02 49.67
C PRO A 115 -23.75 1.38 49.22
N ALA A 116 -24.72 2.29 49.15
CA ALA A 116 -24.54 3.66 48.71
C ALA A 116 -23.41 4.34 49.51
N GLY A 117 -22.24 4.51 48.90
CA GLY A 117 -21.18 5.41 49.36
C GLY A 117 -21.52 6.84 49.00
N GLY A 118 -22.64 7.33 49.53
CA GLY A 118 -23.16 8.68 49.32
C GLY A 118 -22.70 9.67 50.40
N ASP A 119 -21.48 9.58 50.92
CA ASP A 119 -21.03 10.44 52.03
C ASP A 119 -19.72 11.21 51.76
N ASP A 120 -19.02 10.97 50.65
CA ASP A 120 -17.72 11.62 50.39
C ASP A 120 -17.83 13.02 49.77
N ALA A 121 -18.92 13.29 49.03
CA ALA A 121 -19.16 14.60 48.42
C ALA A 121 -19.49 15.70 49.46
N GLY A 122 -20.05 15.33 50.62
CA GLY A 122 -20.36 16.27 51.71
C GLY A 122 -19.14 16.70 52.53
N ARG A 123 -18.08 15.88 52.59
CA ARG A 123 -16.88 16.17 53.40
C ARG A 123 -15.87 17.07 52.70
N MET A 124 -15.84 17.09 51.36
CA MET A 124 -14.95 18.01 50.62
C MET A 124 -15.48 19.46 50.57
N ALA A 125 -16.76 19.69 50.84
CA ALA A 125 -17.35 21.03 50.90
C ALA A 125 -17.21 21.72 52.28
N ALA A 126 -16.83 20.98 53.33
CA ALA A 126 -16.74 21.50 54.70
C ALA A 126 -15.31 21.93 55.13
N ALA A 127 -14.31 21.78 54.25
CA ALA A 127 -12.91 22.01 54.59
C ALA A 127 -12.28 23.18 53.81
N ALA A 128 -12.81 24.39 54.00
CA ALA A 128 -12.08 25.67 54.03
C ALA A 128 -13.07 26.75 54.50
N PRO A 129 -12.73 27.71 55.39
CA PRO A 129 -11.43 28.37 55.51
C PRO A 129 -11.01 28.73 56.97
N ALA A 130 -9.98 29.57 57.09
CA ALA A 130 -9.60 30.44 58.24
C ALA A 130 -8.59 29.84 59.24
N GLU A 131 -7.32 30.22 59.23
CA GLU A 131 -6.69 31.50 59.67
C GLU A 131 -6.15 31.44 61.12
N ARG A 132 -4.86 31.78 61.23
CA ARG A 132 -4.13 32.34 62.39
C ARG A 132 -3.82 31.44 63.59
N GLY A 133 -2.55 31.52 63.99
CA GLY A 133 -2.16 31.40 65.39
C GLY A 133 -0.72 30.93 65.63
N LEU A 134 0.18 31.89 65.80
CA LEU A 134 1.51 31.92 66.44
C LEU A 134 2.07 30.73 67.24
N THR A 135 3.41 30.83 67.43
CA THR A 135 4.34 30.23 68.44
C THR A 135 5.22 29.10 67.88
N LEU A 136 6.54 28.99 68.10
CA LEU A 136 7.59 29.73 68.81
C LEU A 136 8.93 29.07 68.44
N ALA A 137 9.95 29.83 68.02
CA ALA A 137 11.39 29.67 68.35
C ALA A 137 12.22 30.66 67.52
#